data_AF-A0AAD5G4Q9-F1
#
_entry.id   AF-A0AAD5G4Q9-F1
#
_cell.length_a   1.000
_cell.length_b   1.000
_cell.length_c   1.000
_cell.angle_alpha   90.00
_cell.angle_beta   90.00
_cell.angle_gamma   90.00
#
_symmetry.space_group_name_H-M   'P 1'
#
loop_
_entity.id
_entity.type
_entity.pdbx_description
1 polymer ?
#
loop_
_entity_poly.entity_id
_entity_poly.type
_entity_poly.pdbx_seq_one_letter_code
_entity_poly.pdbx_strand_id
1 'polypeptide(L)'
;MVQDFRGNEAPEPLQKVLIFLSRLMPKAKLADYNVISYSDQTRLKTAVERLNITNELESEVEKVSAPLLILHGAADKVTDPNISKFLYEKASSKEKTLKLYDGSYHCILEGESDERILELTQQKRHAALISLAQIAEGCSKVMIKNLEQVVSMVLMMLHLVDLKQGRMARKIGTQKRNVGGFDAPRNSLGCLLELLHPTR
;
A
#
# COMPACT_ATOMS: atom_id res chain seq x y z
N MET A 1 35.25 -15.45 -9.39
CA MET A 1 34.43 -16.54 -9.95
C MET A 1 33.00 -16.32 -9.52
N VAL A 2 32.11 -16.00 -10.46
CA VAL A 2 30.67 -15.99 -10.26
C VAL A 2 30.24 -17.44 -10.47
N GLN A 3 29.73 -18.13 -9.44
CA GLN A 3 29.13 -19.45 -9.65
C GLN A 3 27.87 -19.25 -10.49
N ASP A 4 27.81 -19.94 -11.63
CA ASP A 4 26.67 -19.97 -12.54
C ASP A 4 25.50 -20.66 -11.82
N PHE A 5 24.39 -19.94 -11.64
CA PHE A 5 23.20 -20.38 -10.88
C PHE A 5 22.19 -21.16 -11.74
N ARG A 6 22.60 -21.71 -12.88
CA ARG A 6 21.69 -22.42 -13.78
C ARG A 6 21.63 -23.91 -13.45
N GLY A 7 20.65 -24.27 -12.61
CA GLY A 7 20.17 -25.65 -12.44
C GLY A 7 20.62 -26.32 -11.14
N ASN A 8 20.06 -25.93 -10.00
CA ASN A 8 20.41 -26.49 -8.70
C ASN A 8 19.23 -27.25 -8.09
N GLU A 9 18.99 -28.47 -8.57
CA GLU A 9 18.41 -29.50 -7.72
C GLU A 9 19.55 -30.23 -7.00
N ALA A 10 19.36 -30.56 -5.72
CA ALA A 10 20.34 -31.37 -5.01
C ALA A 10 20.50 -32.72 -5.73
N PRO A 11 21.71 -33.29 -5.81
CA PRO A 11 21.92 -34.64 -6.32
C PRO A 11 20.94 -35.66 -5.71
N GLU A 12 20.38 -36.55 -6.53
CA GLU A 12 19.40 -37.59 -6.15
C GLU A 12 19.69 -38.31 -4.81
N PRO A 13 20.95 -38.72 -4.51
CA PRO A 13 21.28 -39.32 -3.22
C PRO A 13 21.08 -38.38 -2.02
N LEU A 14 21.37 -37.08 -2.19
CA LEU A 14 21.19 -36.07 -1.15
C LEU A 14 19.71 -35.74 -0.94
N GLN A 15 18.89 -35.79 -1.99
CA GLN A 15 17.43 -35.68 -1.86
C GLN A 15 16.87 -36.81 -1.00
N LYS A 16 17.32 -38.06 -1.21
CA LYS A 16 16.92 -39.22 -0.40
C LYS A 16 17.30 -39.06 1.08
N VAL A 17 18.48 -38.53 1.36
CA VAL A 17 18.93 -38.23 2.74
C VAL A 17 18.09 -37.12 3.36
N LEU A 18 17.81 -36.02 2.65
CA LEU A 18 16.96 -34.94 3.12
C LEU A 18 15.53 -35.43 3.42
N ILE A 19 14.95 -36.26 2.54
CA ILE A 19 13.63 -36.88 2.77
C ILE A 19 13.66 -37.74 4.04
N PHE A 20 14.70 -38.55 4.23
CA PHE A 20 14.84 -39.35 5.45
C PHE A 20 14.97 -38.49 6.71
N LEU A 21 15.85 -37.48 6.70
CA LEU A 21 16.05 -36.56 7.83
C LEU A 21 14.79 -35.77 8.17
N SER A 22 13.96 -35.42 7.18
CA SER A 22 12.68 -34.73 7.40
C SER A 22 11.67 -35.53 8.23
N ARG A 23 11.83 -36.86 8.30
CA ARG A 23 11.01 -37.75 9.14
C ARG A 23 11.53 -37.86 10.57
N LEU A 24 12.79 -37.50 10.81
CA LEU A 24 13.47 -37.62 12.10
C LEU A 24 13.59 -36.29 12.83
N MET A 25 13.65 -35.18 12.09
CA MET A 25 13.89 -33.85 12.63
C MET A 25 12.83 -32.86 12.16
N PRO A 26 12.53 -31.83 12.97
CA PRO A 26 11.75 -30.70 12.50
C PRO A 26 12.39 -30.10 11.25
N LYS A 27 11.57 -29.82 10.24
CA LYS A 27 11.99 -29.25 8.95
C LYS A 27 12.83 -27.97 9.11
N ALA A 28 12.61 -27.17 10.16
CA ALA A 28 13.43 -26.00 10.47
C ALA A 28 14.93 -26.35 10.69
N LYS A 29 15.23 -27.50 11.29
CA LYS A 29 16.62 -28.00 11.47
C LYS A 29 17.21 -28.58 10.19
N LEU A 30 16.38 -28.84 9.18
CA LEU A 30 16.82 -29.32 7.88
C LEU A 30 17.50 -28.23 7.05
N ALA A 31 17.27 -26.95 7.39
CA ALA A 31 17.83 -25.80 6.68
C ALA A 31 19.36 -25.82 6.65
N ASP A 32 20.01 -26.29 7.71
CA ASP A 32 21.48 -26.40 7.79
C ASP A 32 22.05 -27.43 6.80
N TYR A 33 21.22 -28.37 6.35
CA TYR A 33 21.59 -29.41 5.38
C TYR A 33 21.19 -29.03 3.95
N ASN A 34 20.72 -27.81 3.73
CA ASN A 34 20.32 -27.35 2.42
C ASN A 34 21.56 -27.20 1.52
N VAL A 35 21.74 -28.14 0.60
CA VAL A 35 22.93 -28.26 -0.28
C VAL A 35 23.05 -27.08 -1.25
N ILE A 36 21.94 -26.40 -1.54
CA ILE A 36 21.93 -25.21 -2.40
C ILE A 36 22.13 -23.90 -1.61
N SER A 37 22.33 -23.99 -0.29
CA SER A 37 22.57 -22.83 0.56
C SER A 37 23.97 -22.26 0.33
N TYR A 38 24.05 -20.93 0.25
CA TYR A 38 25.32 -20.22 0.22
C TYR A 38 25.93 -20.19 1.62
N SER A 39 27.07 -20.85 1.81
CA SER A 39 27.73 -21.02 3.11
C SER A 39 29.00 -20.17 3.29
N ASP A 40 29.45 -19.49 2.23
CA ASP A 40 30.60 -18.59 2.29
C ASP A 40 30.28 -17.28 3.03
N GLN A 41 31.33 -16.56 3.41
CA GLN A 41 31.18 -15.24 4.04
C GLN A 41 30.49 -14.25 3.10
N THR A 42 29.62 -13.41 3.67
CA THR A 42 29.01 -12.30 2.93
C THR A 42 30.09 -11.39 2.36
N ARG A 43 30.00 -11.07 1.07
CA ARG A 43 30.94 -10.16 0.40
C ARG A 43 30.92 -8.80 1.10
N LEU A 44 32.11 -8.24 1.36
CA LEU A 44 32.25 -6.98 2.10
C LEU A 44 31.40 -5.84 1.52
N LYS A 45 31.39 -5.68 0.18
CA LYS A 45 30.56 -4.66 -0.46
C LYS A 45 29.08 -4.86 -0.17
N THR A 46 28.56 -6.09 -0.23
CA THR A 46 27.17 -6.40 0.12
C THR A 46 26.86 -6.07 1.58
N ALA A 47 27.78 -6.38 2.50
CA ALA A 47 27.61 -6.04 3.90
C ALA A 47 27.54 -4.52 4.15
N VAL A 48 28.41 -3.75 3.48
CA VAL A 48 28.43 -2.28 3.57
C VAL A 48 27.15 -1.67 3.00
N GLU A 49 26.72 -2.07 1.80
CA GLU A 49 25.48 -1.55 1.20
C GLU A 49 24.26 -1.90 2.06
N ARG A 50 24.22 -3.11 2.62
CA ARG A 50 23.14 -3.51 3.54
C ARG A 50 23.10 -2.61 4.78
N LEU A 51 24.25 -2.30 5.36
CA LEU A 51 24.34 -1.41 6.52
C LEU A 51 23.88 0.01 6.19
N ASN A 52 24.33 0.56 5.06
CA ASN A 52 23.96 1.89 4.60
C ASN A 52 22.44 2.02 4.40
N ILE A 53 21.84 1.07 3.68
CA ILE A 53 20.39 1.05 3.43
C ILE A 53 19.61 0.88 4.73
N THR A 54 20.09 0.03 5.65
CA THR A 54 19.41 -0.16 6.93
C THR A 54 19.38 1.13 7.74
N ASN A 55 20.49 1.86 7.80
CA ASN A 55 20.56 3.16 8.50
C ASN A 55 19.64 4.21 7.88
N GLU A 56 19.59 4.27 6.54
CA GLU A 56 18.70 5.19 5.82
C GLU A 56 17.23 4.86 6.12
N LEU A 57 16.84 3.59 6.03
CA LEU A 57 15.48 3.15 6.33
C LEU A 57 15.08 3.41 7.78
N GLU A 58 15.98 3.20 8.73
CA GLU A 58 15.74 3.48 10.15
C GLU A 58 15.41 4.96 10.38
N SER A 59 16.09 5.87 9.69
CA SER A 59 15.83 7.32 9.80
C SER A 59 14.49 7.77 9.22
N GLU A 60 13.90 6.94 8.36
CA GLU A 60 12.70 7.27 7.58
C GLU A 60 11.47 6.44 8.02
N VAL A 61 11.64 5.55 9.01
CA VAL A 61 10.62 4.57 9.43
C VAL A 61 9.28 5.22 9.81
N GLU A 62 9.31 6.44 10.36
CA GLU A 62 8.11 7.17 10.77
C GLU A 62 7.25 7.60 9.56
N LYS A 63 7.83 7.70 8.37
CA LYS A 63 7.10 8.04 7.13
C LYS A 63 6.25 6.89 6.60
N VAL A 64 6.41 5.68 7.16
CA VAL A 64 5.62 4.50 6.75
C VAL A 64 4.19 4.60 7.30
N SER A 65 3.27 5.10 6.47
CA SER A 65 1.87 5.36 6.84
C SER A 65 0.85 4.39 6.24
N ALA A 66 1.24 3.57 5.26
CA ALA A 66 0.37 2.56 4.65
C ALA A 66 0.02 1.45 5.64
N PRO A 67 -1.10 0.71 5.50
CA PRO A 67 -1.37 -0.44 6.36
C PRO A 67 -0.25 -1.47 6.34
N LEU A 68 0.07 -2.02 7.50
CA LEU A 68 1.21 -2.93 7.69
C LEU A 68 0.78 -4.26 8.30
N LEU A 69 1.19 -5.35 7.66
CA LEU A 69 1.21 -6.67 8.27
C LEU A 69 2.67 -7.09 8.47
N ILE A 70 3.10 -7.14 9.72
CA ILE A 70 4.46 -7.52 10.11
C ILE A 70 4.41 -8.93 10.69
N LEU A 71 5.10 -9.86 10.04
CA LEU A 71 5.19 -11.27 10.45
C LEU A 71 6.66 -11.59 10.71
N HIS A 72 7.00 -12.11 11.90
CA HIS A 72 8.39 -12.44 12.24
C HIS A 72 8.44 -13.71 13.10
N GLY A 73 9.43 -14.57 12.86
CA GLY A 73 9.69 -15.72 13.73
C GLY A 73 10.34 -15.31 15.05
N ALA A 74 9.77 -15.69 16.19
CA ALA A 74 10.30 -15.28 17.49
C ALA A 74 11.66 -15.92 17.82
N ALA A 75 12.03 -17.02 17.15
CA ALA A 75 13.30 -17.71 17.29
C ALA A 75 14.27 -17.42 16.13
N ASP A 76 14.02 -16.36 15.35
CA ASP A 76 14.89 -15.97 14.24
C ASP A 76 16.30 -15.61 14.74
N LYS A 77 17.31 -16.20 14.08
CA LYS A 77 18.74 -16.01 14.35
C LYS A 77 19.43 -15.14 13.30
N VAL A 78 18.77 -14.88 12.18
CA VAL A 78 19.29 -14.07 11.06
C VAL A 78 18.91 -12.61 11.25
N THR A 79 17.65 -12.35 11.64
CA THR A 79 17.17 -11.00 11.97
C THR A 79 16.56 -10.98 13.37
N ASP A 80 16.89 -9.96 14.17
CA ASP A 80 16.34 -9.80 15.52
C ASP A 80 14.86 -9.39 15.45
N PRO A 81 13.93 -10.16 16.07
CA PRO A 81 12.52 -9.81 16.15
C PRO A 81 12.23 -8.42 16.74
N ASN A 82 13.13 -7.86 17.55
CA ASN A 82 12.99 -6.51 18.09
C ASN A 82 12.99 -5.43 17.00
N ILE A 83 13.64 -5.67 15.85
CA ILE A 83 13.60 -4.75 14.71
C ILE A 83 12.16 -4.64 14.17
N SER A 84 11.41 -5.75 14.15
CA SER A 84 10.01 -5.73 13.76
C SER A 84 9.12 -5.03 14.80
N LYS A 85 9.46 -5.12 16.09
CA LYS A 85 8.78 -4.33 17.13
C LYS A 85 9.06 -2.84 16.95
N PHE A 86 10.32 -2.47 16.70
CA PHE A 86 10.72 -1.09 16.40
C PHE A 86 9.94 -0.53 15.20
N LEU A 87 9.87 -1.27 14.10
CA LEU A 87 9.05 -0.89 12.94
C LEU A 87 7.58 -0.71 13.31
N TYR A 88 7.01 -1.66 14.06
CA TYR A 88 5.62 -1.57 14.53
C TYR A 88 5.39 -0.32 15.39
N GLU A 89 6.29 0.02 16.30
CA GLU A 89 6.13 1.17 17.19
C GLU A 89 6.27 2.49 16.43
N LYS A 90 7.31 2.61 15.60
CA LYS A 90 7.70 3.88 14.98
C LYS A 90 6.94 4.23 13.71
N ALA A 91 6.45 3.26 12.95
CA ALA A 91 5.69 3.55 11.73
C ALA A 91 4.44 4.41 12.04
N SER A 92 4.18 5.45 11.24
CA SER A 92 2.98 6.29 11.40
C SER A 92 1.68 5.63 10.96
N SER A 93 1.75 4.41 10.42
CA SER A 93 0.59 3.62 10.01
C SER A 93 -0.44 3.47 11.15
N LYS A 94 -1.70 3.78 10.83
CA LYS A 94 -2.83 3.63 11.75
C LYS A 94 -3.33 2.18 11.82
N GLU A 95 -3.17 1.45 10.72
CA GLU A 95 -3.62 0.07 10.55
C GLU A 95 -2.40 -0.83 10.45
N LYS A 96 -1.83 -1.18 11.59
CA LYS A 96 -0.63 -2.02 11.67
C LYS A 96 -0.87 -3.20 12.61
N THR A 97 -0.44 -4.37 12.16
CA THR A 97 -0.50 -5.62 12.93
C THR A 97 0.89 -6.24 12.97
N LEU A 98 1.35 -6.61 14.16
CA LEU A 98 2.56 -7.39 14.36
C LEU A 98 2.19 -8.77 14.91
N LYS A 99 2.69 -9.83 14.28
CA LYS A 99 2.61 -11.19 14.78
C LYS A 99 4.00 -11.80 14.91
N LEU A 100 4.34 -12.14 16.14
CA LEU A 100 5.53 -12.90 16.47
C LEU A 100 5.14 -14.36 16.64
N TYR A 101 5.94 -15.22 16.04
CA TYR A 101 5.62 -16.61 15.84
C TYR A 101 6.58 -17.49 16.62
N ASP A 102 6.11 -18.02 17.75
CA ASP A 102 6.93 -18.82 18.67
C ASP A 102 7.51 -20.06 17.98
N GLY A 103 8.80 -20.30 18.20
CA GLY A 103 9.53 -21.41 17.59
C GLY A 103 9.87 -21.24 16.10
N SER A 104 9.25 -20.28 15.40
CA SER A 104 9.54 -19.99 13.99
C SER A 104 10.83 -19.19 13.83
N TYR A 105 11.55 -19.47 12.75
CA TYR A 105 12.82 -18.82 12.37
C TYR A 105 12.59 -17.78 11.26
N HIS A 106 13.67 -17.37 10.55
CA HIS A 106 13.66 -16.38 9.47
C HIS A 106 12.65 -16.69 8.36
N CYS A 107 12.68 -17.92 7.85
CA CYS A 107 11.78 -18.39 6.81
C CYS A 107 10.47 -18.90 7.41
N ILE A 108 9.58 -17.98 7.81
CA ILE A 108 8.34 -18.31 8.55
C ILE A 108 7.37 -19.26 7.80
N LEU A 109 7.54 -19.46 6.49
CA LEU A 109 6.74 -20.41 5.71
C LEU A 109 7.39 -21.80 5.62
N GLU A 110 8.68 -21.90 5.95
CA GLU A 110 9.46 -23.10 5.75
C GLU A 110 9.53 -23.92 7.02
N GLY A 111 9.15 -25.18 6.91
CA GLY A 111 9.30 -26.14 7.98
C GLY A 111 8.31 -26.05 9.14
N GLU A 112 7.26 -25.27 8.96
CA GLU A 112 6.09 -25.17 9.85
C GLU A 112 5.05 -26.28 9.57
N SER A 113 4.05 -26.41 10.44
CA SER A 113 2.93 -27.33 10.21
C SER A 113 2.02 -26.83 9.07
N ASP A 114 1.24 -27.72 8.46
CA ASP A 114 0.34 -27.36 7.36
C ASP A 114 -0.72 -26.35 7.81
N GLU A 115 -1.21 -26.47 9.05
CA GLU A 115 -2.15 -25.51 9.65
C GLU A 115 -1.51 -24.12 9.77
N ARG A 116 -0.25 -24.08 10.18
CA ARG A 116 0.50 -22.83 10.37
C ARG A 116 0.83 -22.15 9.04
N ILE A 117 1.21 -22.95 8.05
CA ILE A 117 1.43 -22.49 6.67
C ILE A 117 0.11 -21.94 6.09
N LEU A 118 -1.01 -22.64 6.33
CA LEU A 118 -2.33 -22.20 5.89
C LEU A 118 -2.70 -20.86 6.54
N GLU A 119 -2.55 -20.72 7.86
CA GLU A 119 -2.83 -19.48 8.58
C GLU A 119 -2.00 -18.31 8.03
N LEU A 120 -0.68 -18.49 7.89
CA LEU A 120 0.23 -17.49 7.34
C LEU A 120 -0.15 -17.10 5.90
N THR A 121 -0.47 -18.08 5.08
CA THR A 121 -0.88 -17.86 3.69
C THR A 121 -2.18 -17.09 3.61
N GLN A 122 -3.15 -17.41 4.48
CA GLN A 122 -4.40 -16.66 4.58
C GLN A 122 -4.12 -15.21 4.99
N GLN A 123 -3.29 -14.95 6.00
CA GLN A 123 -2.95 -13.58 6.40
C GLN A 123 -2.29 -12.78 5.26
N LYS A 124 -1.34 -13.40 4.55
CA LYS A 124 -0.69 -12.78 3.39
C LYS A 124 -1.70 -12.46 2.28
N ARG A 125 -2.64 -13.36 1.99
CA ARG A 125 -3.72 -13.13 1.01
C ARG A 125 -4.62 -11.97 1.41
N HIS A 126 -5.04 -11.89 2.68
CA HIS A 126 -5.86 -10.79 3.16
C HIS A 126 -5.12 -9.44 3.04
N ALA A 127 -3.84 -9.39 3.43
CA ALA A 127 -3.02 -8.19 3.26
C ALA A 127 -2.90 -7.78 1.78
N ALA A 128 -2.67 -8.75 0.88
CA ALA A 128 -2.62 -8.47 -0.56
C ALA A 128 -3.94 -7.91 -1.12
N LEU A 129 -5.08 -8.45 -0.67
CA LEU A 129 -6.41 -7.93 -1.05
C LEU A 129 -6.61 -6.49 -0.56
N ILE A 130 -6.19 -6.18 0.67
CA ILE A 130 -6.23 -4.81 1.21
C ILE A 130 -5.37 -3.87 0.35
N SER A 131 -4.14 -4.26 0.01
CA SER A 131 -3.28 -3.45 -0.84
C SER A 131 -3.89 -3.20 -2.21
N LEU A 132 -4.47 -4.23 -2.85
CA LEU A 132 -5.15 -4.09 -4.14
C LEU A 132 -6.35 -3.13 -4.05
N ALA A 133 -7.15 -3.23 -3.00
CA ALA A 133 -8.28 -2.34 -2.77
C ALA A 133 -7.82 -0.87 -2.61
N GLN A 134 -6.76 -0.62 -1.83
CA GLN A 134 -6.22 0.72 -1.64
C GLN A 134 -5.63 1.31 -2.92
N ILE A 135 -4.95 0.50 -3.73
CA ILE A 135 -4.45 0.92 -5.04
C ILE A 135 -5.62 1.32 -5.93
N ALA A 136 -6.66 0.48 -6.01
CA ALA A 136 -7.85 0.77 -6.81
C ALA A 136 -8.53 2.07 -6.37
N GLU A 137 -8.73 2.26 -5.06
CA GLU A 137 -9.30 3.48 -4.49
C GLU A 137 -8.45 4.73 -4.82
N GLY A 138 -7.13 4.63 -4.68
CA GLY A 138 -6.19 5.69 -5.04
C GLY A 138 -6.29 6.08 -6.52
N CYS A 139 -6.31 5.09 -7.42
CA CYS A 139 -6.47 5.29 -8.85
C CYS A 139 -7.79 6.02 -9.19
N SER A 140 -8.91 5.62 -8.59
CA SER A 140 -10.20 6.28 -8.79
C SER A 140 -10.18 7.74 -8.33
N LYS A 141 -9.58 8.04 -7.16
CA LYS A 141 -9.47 9.42 -6.65
C LYS A 141 -8.70 10.34 -7.60
N VAL A 142 -7.60 9.85 -8.18
CA VAL A 142 -6.80 10.60 -9.15
C VAL A 142 -7.59 10.85 -10.44
N MET A 143 -8.28 9.82 -10.95
CA MET A 143 -9.11 9.95 -12.16
C MET A 143 -10.25 10.95 -11.97
N ILE A 144 -10.94 10.91 -10.83
CA ILE A 144 -12.03 11.86 -10.51
C ILE A 144 -11.49 13.28 -10.43
N LYS A 145 -10.37 13.51 -9.73
CA LYS A 145 -9.76 14.84 -9.62
C LYS A 145 -9.37 15.42 -10.98
N ASN A 146 -8.85 14.59 -11.89
CA ASN A 146 -8.53 15.03 -13.24
C ASN A 146 -9.80 15.35 -14.03
N LEU A 147 -10.86 14.55 -13.88
CA LEU A 147 -12.15 14.81 -14.54
C LEU A 147 -12.80 16.11 -14.02
N GLU A 148 -12.76 16.36 -12.71
CA GLU A 148 -13.23 17.62 -12.11
C GLU A 148 -12.50 18.84 -12.68
N GLN A 149 -11.18 18.75 -12.86
CA GLN A 149 -10.39 19.82 -13.48
C GLN A 149 -10.80 20.07 -14.94
N VAL A 150 -11.01 19.00 -15.72
CA VAL A 150 -11.45 19.11 -17.12
C VAL A 150 -12.86 19.71 -17.20
N VAL A 151 -13.79 19.21 -16.37
CA VAL A 151 -15.17 19.72 -16.32
C VAL A 151 -15.20 21.19 -15.88
N SER A 152 -14.40 21.58 -14.88
CA SER A 152 -14.26 22.97 -14.44
C SER A 152 -13.75 23.88 -15.57
N MET A 153 -12.76 23.42 -16.34
CA MET A 153 -12.23 24.15 -17.49
C MET A 153 -13.28 24.33 -18.60
N VAL A 154 -14.05 23.28 -18.90
CA VAL A 154 -15.11 23.34 -19.92
C VAL A 154 -16.25 24.25 -19.46
N LEU A 155 -16.68 24.17 -18.20
CA LEU A 155 -17.70 25.07 -17.64
C LEU A 155 -17.26 26.54 -17.73
N MET A 156 -16.00 26.83 -17.41
CA MET A 156 -15.44 28.18 -17.52
C MET A 156 -15.43 28.67 -18.97
N MET A 157 -15.07 27.82 -19.92
CA MET A 157 -15.14 28.14 -21.35
C MET A 157 -16.57 28.42 -21.82
N LEU A 158 -17.55 27.60 -21.41
CA LEU A 158 -18.96 27.83 -21.71
C LEU A 158 -19.47 29.15 -21.12
N HIS A 159 -19.12 29.46 -19.88
CA HIS A 159 -19.45 30.76 -19.26
C HIS A 159 -18.85 31.95 -20.02
N LEU A 160 -17.60 31.82 -20.48
CA LEU A 160 -16.95 32.86 -21.31
C LEU A 160 -17.61 32.99 -22.68
N VAL A 161 -18.10 31.90 -23.26
CA VAL A 161 -18.88 31.91 -24.50
C VAL A 161 -20.24 32.58 -24.27
N ASP A 162 -20.94 32.31 -23.17
CA ASP A 162 -22.21 32.97 -22.83
C ASP A 162 -22.04 34.48 -22.59
N LEU A 163 -20.95 34.91 -21.93
CA LEU A 163 -20.61 36.33 -21.78
C LEU A 163 -20.26 36.99 -23.12
N LYS A 164 -19.62 36.27 -24.04
CA LYS A 164 -19.32 36.77 -25.40
C LYS A 164 -20.54 36.68 -26.34
N GLN A 165 -21.50 35.79 -26.08
CA GLN A 165 -22.73 35.59 -26.86
C GLN A 165 -23.95 36.37 -26.33
N GLY A 166 -23.79 37.23 -25.30
CA GLY A 166 -24.68 38.38 -25.14
C GLY A 166 -24.63 39.20 -26.44
N ARG A 167 -25.54 39.01 -27.41
CA ARG A 167 -26.95 39.32 -27.23
C ARG A 167 -27.09 40.45 -26.21
N MET A 168 -26.66 41.63 -26.66
CA MET A 168 -27.28 42.90 -26.33
C MET A 168 -28.74 42.65 -25.95
N ALA A 169 -29.07 42.87 -24.69
CA ALA A 169 -30.44 42.91 -24.21
C ALA A 169 -31.19 44.00 -25.00
N ARG A 170 -31.83 43.59 -26.10
CA ARG A 170 -33.13 44.16 -26.49
C ARG A 170 -34.08 43.75 -25.36
N LYS A 171 -34.86 44.62 -24.72
CA LYS A 171 -35.58 45.79 -25.28
C LYS A 171 -36.29 46.54 -24.13
N ILE A 172 -36.75 47.75 -24.45
CA ILE A 172 -37.90 48.50 -23.89
C ILE A 172 -37.55 49.62 -22.89
N GLY A 173 -37.78 50.85 -23.36
CA GLY A 173 -37.84 52.04 -22.52
C GLY A 173 -39.19 52.24 -21.84
N THR A 174 -39.20 53.21 -20.92
CA THR A 174 -40.28 53.69 -20.04
C THR A 174 -40.59 52.72 -18.90
N GLN A 175 -40.58 53.07 -17.60
CA GLN A 175 -40.97 54.30 -16.93
C GLN A 175 -40.42 54.29 -15.47
N LYS A 176 -40.02 55.46 -14.93
CA LYS A 176 -39.67 55.70 -13.51
C LYS A 176 -40.76 55.15 -12.57
N ARG A 177 -40.37 54.44 -11.50
CA ARG A 177 -41.05 54.51 -10.19
C ARG A 177 -40.07 54.13 -9.06
N ASN A 178 -39.83 55.11 -8.18
CA ASN A 178 -39.21 54.97 -6.87
C ASN A 178 -40.10 54.14 -5.95
N VAL A 179 -39.53 53.18 -5.22
CA VAL A 179 -39.66 53.02 -3.75
C VAL A 179 -38.64 51.98 -3.27
N GLY A 180 -38.00 52.25 -2.13
CA GLY A 180 -36.76 51.59 -1.70
C GLY A 180 -36.90 50.33 -0.83
N GLY A 181 -35.75 49.92 -0.26
CA GLY A 181 -35.65 48.92 0.81
C GLY A 181 -34.94 47.62 0.43
N PHE A 182 -33.63 47.54 0.69
CA PHE A 182 -32.84 46.30 0.90
C PHE A 182 -33.46 45.50 2.08
N ASP A 183 -33.52 44.15 2.13
CA ASP A 183 -32.38 43.22 2.20
C ASP A 183 -32.75 41.71 2.02
N ALA A 184 -31.72 40.91 1.65
CA ALA A 184 -31.50 39.44 1.74
C ALA A 184 -31.65 38.54 0.45
N PRO A 185 -30.90 37.41 0.31
CA PRO A 185 -29.58 37.03 0.84
C PRO A 185 -28.54 36.70 -0.26
N ARG A 186 -27.26 36.66 0.16
CA ARG A 186 -26.08 36.36 -0.65
C ARG A 186 -25.93 34.85 -0.86
N ASN A 187 -25.97 34.38 -2.09
CA ASN A 187 -25.04 33.44 -2.74
C ASN A 187 -25.71 32.67 -3.90
N SER A 188 -24.96 32.48 -4.98
CA SER A 188 -25.38 31.86 -6.25
C SER A 188 -25.76 30.37 -6.13
N LEU A 189 -25.55 29.75 -4.97
CA LEU A 189 -25.95 28.38 -4.68
C LEU A 189 -27.42 28.25 -4.27
N GLY A 190 -28.03 29.30 -3.71
CA GLY A 190 -29.44 29.28 -3.29
C GLY A 190 -30.40 29.14 -4.47
N CYS A 191 -30.12 29.79 -5.61
CA CYS A 191 -30.97 29.73 -6.80
C CYS A 191 -30.96 28.37 -7.51
N LEU A 192 -29.93 27.54 -7.30
CA LEU A 192 -29.83 26.27 -8.06
C LEU A 192 -30.65 25.14 -7.42
N LEU A 193 -30.97 25.22 -6.12
CA LEU A 193 -31.67 24.15 -5.41
C LEU A 193 -33.19 24.13 -5.69
N GLU A 194 -33.79 25.25 -6.11
CA GLU A 194 -35.23 25.32 -6.45
C GLU A 194 -35.56 24.67 -7.80
N LEU A 195 -34.58 24.39 -8.66
CA LEU A 195 -34.81 23.80 -9.99
C LEU A 195 -34.77 22.26 -9.99
N LEU A 196 -34.37 21.61 -8.90
CA LEU A 196 -34.19 20.15 -8.82
C LEU A 196 -35.26 19.41 -7.99
N HIS A 197 -36.19 20.14 -7.35
CA HIS A 197 -37.35 19.54 -6.68
C HIS A 197 -38.65 20.26 -7.05
N PRO A 198 -39.33 19.86 -8.13
CA PRO A 198 -40.74 20.21 -8.27
C PRO A 198 -41.53 19.35 -7.27
N THR A 199 -41.85 19.92 -6.11
CA THR A 199 -42.93 19.39 -5.27
C THR A 199 -44.23 19.38 -6.07
N ARG A 200 -44.95 18.25 -5.94
CA ARG A 200 -46.25 17.89 -6.54
C ARG A 200 -47.23 19.02 -6.79
#